data_AF-A0A8H3G3N0-F1
#
_entry.id   AF-A0A8H3G3N0-F1
#
_cell.length_a   1.000
_cell.length_b   1.000
_cell.length_c   1.000
_cell.angle_alpha   90.00
_cell.angle_beta   90.00
_cell.angle_gamma   90.00
#
_symmetry.space_group_name_H-M   'P 1'
#
loop_
_entity.id
_entity.type
_entity.pdbx_description
1 polymer ?
#
loop_
_entity_poly.entity_id
_entity_poly.type
_entity_poly.pdbx_seq_one_letter_code
_entity_poly.pdbx_strand_id
1 'polypeptide(L)'
;MRDTGFHPFKGRVSRHFGETLSPDAPYLSYFDIRLMKEDIDTLKNDWLTDNSISFWEEYLEREYLNQYKNAHIVLLRPSMSFMLMQTPDPLTLKEALPNFSRTTHIFLPINDCRNPSIAEGGSHWSLLLVSVLDGVAFHYDSLNPANRNEAGLAARKIGQLLGRQLQFVDLTDSPQQENSSDCGVFVCIQMRHLLLRKLLMAHAKEQISMSMGGKSVDAAQGRKEMLRIIEGFRKEGERRRSSSASPSQNHKHSSQKPSRSPPRIE
;
A
#
# COMPACT_ATOMS: atom_id res chain seq x y z
N MET A 1 33.73 -52.13 36.45
CA MET A 1 33.04 -51.66 35.22
C MET A 1 33.49 -50.21 35.02
N ARG A 2 34.65 -50.02 34.39
CA ARG A 2 34.88 -49.59 32.99
C ARG A 2 34.27 -48.22 32.63
N ASP A 3 35.21 -47.34 32.34
CA ASP A 3 35.18 -45.98 31.78
C ASP A 3 34.53 -45.86 30.38
N THR A 4 34.51 -44.59 29.91
CA THR A 4 34.15 -44.05 28.57
C THR A 4 32.71 -43.54 28.45
N GLY A 5 32.39 -42.31 28.07
CA GLY A 5 33.11 -41.32 27.28
C GLY A 5 32.34 -41.05 25.98
N PHE A 6 32.22 -39.77 25.59
CA PHE A 6 31.89 -39.25 24.26
C PHE A 6 30.43 -39.04 23.84
N HIS A 7 30.08 -37.74 23.74
CA HIS A 7 29.16 -37.18 22.75
C HIS A 7 29.60 -37.54 21.32
N PRO A 8 28.63 -37.75 20.40
CA PRO A 8 28.70 -37.03 19.13
C PRO A 8 27.30 -36.69 18.56
N PHE A 9 26.90 -35.43 18.65
CA PHE A 9 26.01 -34.84 17.64
C PHE A 9 26.76 -33.69 16.96
N LYS A 10 27.58 -34.07 15.98
CA LYS A 10 28.09 -33.18 14.95
C LYS A 10 26.98 -32.99 13.90
N GLY A 11 26.67 -31.74 13.61
CA GLY A 11 26.47 -31.31 12.24
C GLY A 11 25.03 -31.29 11.70
N ARG A 12 24.31 -30.22 12.03
CA ARG A 12 23.78 -29.31 11.00
C ARG A 12 23.43 -27.98 11.67
N VAL A 13 24.37 -27.06 11.61
CA VAL A 13 24.11 -25.65 11.89
C VAL A 13 23.22 -25.14 10.75
N SER A 14 21.91 -25.29 10.93
CA SER A 14 20.95 -24.42 10.26
C SER A 14 21.25 -23.01 10.76
N ARG A 15 21.90 -22.19 9.92
CA ARG A 15 21.96 -20.75 10.13
C ARG A 15 20.53 -20.21 10.01
N HIS A 16 19.77 -20.25 11.10
CA HIS A 16 18.64 -19.34 11.26
C HIS A 16 19.23 -17.95 11.48
N PHE A 17 19.46 -17.25 10.37
CA PHE A 17 19.51 -15.79 10.36
C PHE A 17 18.11 -15.31 10.71
N GLY A 18 17.93 -14.91 11.96
CA GLY A 18 16.66 -14.43 12.47
C GLY A 18 16.85 -13.81 13.83
N GLU A 19 17.62 -12.72 13.90
CA GLU A 19 17.30 -11.72 14.92
C GLU A 19 15.87 -11.26 14.62
N THR A 20 14.90 -11.76 15.39
CA THR A 20 13.51 -11.34 15.27
C THR A 20 13.47 -9.86 15.61
N LEU A 21 13.40 -9.03 14.57
CA LEU A 21 13.22 -7.58 14.73
C LEU A 21 11.96 -7.32 15.57
N SER A 22 12.01 -6.33 16.45
CA SER A 22 10.82 -5.86 17.18
C SER A 22 9.75 -5.36 16.19
N PRO A 23 8.45 -5.40 16.52
CA PRO A 23 7.38 -4.89 15.63
C PRO A 23 7.64 -3.47 15.12
N ASP A 24 8.10 -2.57 16.01
CA ASP A 24 8.43 -1.18 15.69
C ASP A 24 9.76 -0.99 14.94
N ALA A 25 10.48 -2.07 14.65
CA ALA A 25 11.76 -1.96 13.96
C ALA A 25 11.54 -1.58 12.49
N PRO A 26 12.21 -0.52 11.99
CA PRO A 26 12.15 -0.19 10.57
C PRO A 26 12.65 -1.35 9.69
N TYR A 27 11.84 -1.77 8.72
CA TYR A 27 12.14 -2.88 7.82
C TYR A 27 12.68 -2.41 6.46
N LEU A 28 12.06 -1.39 5.87
CA LEU A 28 12.44 -0.79 4.58
C LEU A 28 12.05 0.69 4.58
N SER A 29 12.91 1.57 4.05
CA SER A 29 12.52 2.92 3.62
C SER A 29 12.48 2.97 2.09
N TYR A 30 11.30 3.08 1.51
CA TYR A 30 11.09 3.21 0.07
C TYR A 30 10.52 4.61 -0.20
N PHE A 31 11.39 5.51 -0.66
CA PHE A 31 11.08 6.93 -0.80
C PHE A 31 10.47 7.51 0.48
N ASP A 32 9.24 8.02 0.39
CA ASP A 32 8.52 8.67 1.50
C ASP A 32 7.85 7.66 2.44
N ILE A 33 7.83 6.37 2.09
CA ILE A 33 7.21 5.31 2.89
C ILE A 33 8.26 4.54 3.68
N ARG A 34 8.04 4.40 4.99
CA ARG A 34 8.86 3.56 5.87
C ARG A 34 8.04 2.41 6.40
N LEU A 35 8.24 1.23 5.85
CA LEU A 35 7.67 -0.01 6.37
C LEU A 35 8.36 -0.43 7.67
N MET A 36 7.57 -0.77 8.68
CA MET A 36 8.00 -1.37 9.93
C MET A 36 7.89 -2.89 9.84
N LYS A 37 8.46 -3.60 10.82
CA LYS A 37 8.41 -5.05 10.87
C LYS A 37 6.97 -5.56 11.00
N GLU A 38 6.15 -4.85 11.77
CA GLU A 38 4.72 -5.11 11.93
C GLU A 38 3.97 -5.12 10.59
N ASP A 39 4.19 -4.13 9.73
CA ASP A 39 3.58 -4.07 8.39
C ASP A 39 3.89 -5.34 7.56
N ILE A 40 5.09 -5.89 7.72
CA ILE A 40 5.50 -7.11 7.00
C ILE A 40 4.85 -8.35 7.61
N ASP A 41 4.62 -8.37 8.92
CA ASP A 41 3.98 -9.50 9.58
C ASP A 41 2.48 -9.53 9.27
N THR A 42 1.80 -8.39 9.29
CA THR A 42 0.39 -8.31 8.91
C THR A 42 0.18 -8.63 7.44
N LEU A 43 1.09 -8.23 6.55
CA LEU A 43 1.01 -8.57 5.13
C LEU A 43 1.01 -10.09 4.84
N LYS A 44 1.57 -10.92 5.73
CA LYS A 44 1.63 -12.38 5.52
C LYS A 44 0.27 -13.05 5.61
N ASN A 45 -0.57 -12.67 6.58
CA ASN A 45 -1.81 -13.38 6.88
C ASN A 45 -2.82 -12.58 7.71
N ASP A 46 -2.67 -11.26 7.81
CA ASP A 46 -3.54 -10.38 8.58
C ASP A 46 -3.97 -9.15 7.77
N TRP A 47 -4.70 -8.25 8.40
CA TRP A 47 -5.22 -7.03 7.80
C TRP A 47 -4.10 -6.11 7.35
N LEU A 48 -4.21 -5.57 6.14
CA LEU A 48 -3.22 -4.60 5.69
C LEU A 48 -3.35 -3.30 6.49
N THR A 49 -2.19 -2.78 6.91
CA THR A 49 -2.07 -1.46 7.53
C THR A 49 -2.16 -0.34 6.49
N ASP A 50 -2.47 0.88 6.95
CA ASP A 50 -2.36 2.11 6.14
C ASP A 50 -1.00 2.20 5.43
N ASN A 51 0.07 1.83 6.13
CA ASN A 51 1.42 1.94 5.63
C ASN A 51 1.73 0.90 4.55
N SER A 52 1.13 -0.29 4.65
CA SER A 52 1.21 -1.33 3.61
C SER A 52 0.54 -0.88 2.32
N ILE A 53 -0.66 -0.28 2.41
CA ILE A 53 -1.38 0.28 1.25
C ILE A 53 -0.62 1.50 0.69
N SER A 54 -0.10 2.37 1.56
CA SER A 54 0.72 3.53 1.16
C SER A 54 1.98 3.11 0.40
N PHE A 55 2.67 2.05 0.84
CA PHE A 55 3.80 1.48 0.12
C PHE A 55 3.38 1.00 -1.27
N TRP A 56 2.24 0.32 -1.38
CA TRP A 56 1.76 -0.17 -2.67
C TRP A 56 1.46 0.98 -3.64
N GLU A 57 0.83 2.05 -3.15
CA GLU A 57 0.59 3.25 -3.97
C GLU A 57 1.90 3.94 -4.40
N GLU A 58 2.84 4.13 -3.47
CA GLU A 58 4.16 4.71 -3.77
C GLU A 58 4.90 3.86 -4.82
N TYR A 59 4.85 2.53 -4.68
CA TYR A 59 5.40 1.61 -5.67
C TYR A 59 4.73 1.78 -7.05
N LEU A 60 3.40 1.86 -7.11
CA LEU A 60 2.69 2.07 -8.38
C LEU A 60 3.05 3.41 -9.02
N GLU A 61 3.20 4.46 -8.22
CA GLU A 61 3.60 5.78 -8.68
C GLU A 61 5.01 5.77 -9.28
N ARG A 62 5.97 5.24 -8.51
CA ARG A 62 7.39 5.27 -8.85
C ARG A 62 7.71 4.38 -10.03
N GLU A 63 7.17 3.17 -10.05
CA GLU A 63 7.52 2.16 -11.05
C GLU A 63 6.69 2.27 -12.32
N TYR A 64 5.47 2.82 -12.27
CA TYR A 64 4.59 2.88 -13.44
C TYR A 64 4.18 4.31 -13.80
N LEU A 65 3.53 5.06 -12.91
CA LEU A 65 2.96 6.37 -13.30
C LEU A 65 4.01 7.38 -13.77
N ASN A 66 5.20 7.37 -13.18
CA ASN A 66 6.31 8.24 -13.60
C ASN A 66 6.72 8.06 -15.07
N GLN A 67 6.41 6.91 -15.67
CA GLN A 67 6.65 6.66 -17.10
C GLN A 67 5.62 7.35 -18.00
N TYR A 68 4.45 7.72 -17.46
CA TYR A 68 3.33 8.34 -18.18
C TYR A 68 3.18 9.81 -17.79
N LYS A 69 4.06 10.68 -18.30
CA LYS A 69 4.11 12.11 -17.95
C LYS A 69 2.81 12.91 -18.20
N ASN A 70 1.94 12.39 -19.07
CA ASN A 70 0.64 13.01 -19.37
C ASN A 70 -0.51 12.42 -18.53
N ALA A 71 -0.27 11.37 -17.75
CA ALA A 71 -1.24 10.84 -16.81
C ALA A 71 -1.28 11.72 -15.57
N HIS A 72 -2.39 12.43 -15.38
CA HIS A 72 -2.63 13.21 -14.17
C HIS A 72 -3.51 12.40 -13.22
N ILE A 73 -2.94 11.37 -12.63
CA ILE A 73 -3.64 10.46 -11.71
C ILE A 73 -3.05 10.66 -10.32
N VAL A 74 -3.90 10.78 -9.32
CA VAL A 74 -3.50 10.88 -7.92
C VAL A 74 -3.89 9.60 -7.20
N LEU A 75 -2.95 8.97 -6.49
CA LEU A 75 -3.25 7.94 -5.51
C LEU A 75 -3.20 8.60 -4.13
N LEU A 76 -4.37 8.79 -3.51
CA LEU A 76 -4.48 9.48 -2.25
C LEU A 76 -4.18 8.51 -1.10
N ARG A 77 -3.11 8.78 -0.35
CA ARG A 77 -2.67 7.91 0.75
C ARG A 77 -3.82 7.63 1.74
N PRO A 78 -3.91 6.43 2.35
CA PRO A 78 -4.90 6.09 3.36
C PRO A 78 -5.08 7.14 4.46
N SER A 79 -3.98 7.70 4.97
CA SER A 79 -4.01 8.74 5.99
C SER A 79 -4.66 10.05 5.52
N MET A 80 -4.46 10.41 4.25
CA MET A 80 -5.11 11.58 3.62
C MET A 80 -6.60 11.32 3.37
N SER A 81 -6.96 10.11 2.93
CA SER A 81 -8.35 9.69 2.80
C SER A 81 -9.07 9.70 4.14
N PHE A 82 -8.42 9.21 5.20
CA PHE A 82 -8.94 9.25 6.56
C PHE A 82 -9.10 10.69 7.07
N MET A 83 -8.08 11.54 6.89
CA MET A 83 -8.15 12.97 7.24
C MET A 83 -9.32 13.67 6.53
N LEU A 84 -9.51 13.40 5.23
CA LEU A 84 -10.65 13.90 4.46
C LEU A 84 -11.97 13.46 5.09
N MET A 85 -12.08 12.18 5.48
CA MET A 85 -13.29 11.62 6.06
C MET A 85 -13.62 12.21 7.44
N GLN A 86 -12.61 12.50 8.27
CA GLN A 86 -12.80 13.09 9.60
C GLN A 86 -13.05 14.60 9.58
N THR A 87 -12.64 15.31 8.53
CA THR A 87 -12.75 16.78 8.48
C THR A 87 -14.15 17.21 8.05
N PRO A 88 -14.91 17.98 8.85
CA PRO A 88 -16.28 18.37 8.49
C PRO A 88 -16.37 19.19 7.19
N ASP A 89 -15.52 20.20 7.04
CA ASP A 89 -15.39 20.99 5.81
C ASP A 89 -14.10 20.62 5.06
N PRO A 90 -14.19 19.84 3.97
CA PRO A 90 -13.00 19.40 3.24
C PRO A 90 -12.24 20.55 2.58
N LEU A 91 -12.87 21.73 2.34
CA LEU A 91 -12.19 22.87 1.73
C LEU A 91 -11.05 23.43 2.59
N THR A 92 -11.09 23.17 3.89
CA THR A 92 -10.00 23.51 4.83
C THR A 92 -8.74 22.68 4.61
N LEU A 93 -8.82 21.55 3.88
CA LEU A 93 -7.70 20.66 3.62
C LEU A 93 -6.97 20.96 2.30
N LYS A 94 -7.31 22.03 1.58
CA LYS A 94 -6.71 22.34 0.26
C LYS A 94 -5.18 22.42 0.27
N GLU A 95 -4.59 22.85 1.38
CA GLU A 95 -3.14 22.96 1.53
C GLU A 95 -2.49 21.64 2.01
N ALA A 96 -3.26 20.76 2.63
CA ALA A 96 -2.80 19.46 3.15
C ALA A 96 -2.95 18.31 2.13
N LEU A 97 -3.86 18.46 1.17
CA LEU A 97 -4.12 17.47 0.11
C LEU A 97 -3.39 17.85 -1.19
N PRO A 98 -3.15 16.88 -2.08
CA PRO A 98 -2.63 17.16 -3.42
C PRO A 98 -3.50 18.16 -4.19
N ASN A 99 -2.86 18.99 -5.01
CA ASN A 99 -3.57 19.91 -5.89
C ASN A 99 -4.26 19.13 -7.02
N PHE A 100 -5.60 19.13 -7.02
CA PHE A 100 -6.40 18.40 -8.00
C PHE A 100 -6.69 19.14 -9.31
N SER A 101 -6.17 20.36 -9.50
CA SER A 101 -6.51 21.23 -10.65
C SER A 101 -6.28 20.62 -12.03
N ARG A 102 -5.28 19.74 -12.16
CA ARG A 102 -4.97 19.02 -13.40
C ARG A 102 -5.37 17.55 -13.37
N THR A 103 -5.93 17.09 -12.26
CA THR A 103 -6.15 15.67 -12.01
C THR A 103 -7.30 15.15 -12.86
N THR A 104 -7.05 14.03 -13.53
CA THR A 104 -8.03 13.28 -14.33
C THR A 104 -8.69 12.19 -13.51
N HIS A 105 -7.93 11.52 -12.63
CA HIS A 105 -8.43 10.43 -11.79
C HIS A 105 -7.84 10.50 -10.40
N ILE A 106 -8.64 10.12 -9.40
CA ILE A 106 -8.21 10.04 -8.00
C ILE A 106 -8.58 8.66 -7.47
N PHE A 107 -7.60 7.92 -6.96
CA PHE A 107 -7.82 6.69 -6.20
C PHE A 107 -7.77 7.04 -4.71
N LEU A 108 -8.72 6.52 -3.94
CA LEU A 108 -8.79 6.68 -2.49
C LEU A 108 -9.08 5.34 -1.83
N PRO A 109 -8.17 4.80 -1.02
CA PRO A 109 -8.49 3.76 -0.05
C PRO A 109 -9.49 4.31 0.96
N ILE A 110 -10.60 3.61 1.16
CA ILE A 110 -11.66 3.98 2.11
C ILE A 110 -11.64 2.99 3.26
N ASN A 111 -11.68 3.51 4.47
CA ASN A 111 -11.82 2.75 5.71
C ASN A 111 -13.03 3.26 6.49
N ASP A 112 -13.71 2.37 7.20
CA ASP A 112 -14.89 2.65 8.02
C ASP A 112 -14.59 3.14 9.44
N CYS A 113 -13.32 3.42 9.75
CA CYS A 113 -12.94 4.06 11.00
C CYS A 113 -13.64 5.42 11.15
N ARG A 114 -14.39 5.58 12.25
CA ARG A 114 -15.09 6.82 12.59
C ARG A 114 -14.45 7.61 13.72
N ASN A 115 -13.46 7.03 14.40
CA ASN A 115 -12.85 7.65 15.57
C ASN A 115 -11.32 7.75 15.39
N PRO A 116 -10.78 8.96 15.13
CA PRO A 116 -9.34 9.17 14.96
C PRO A 116 -8.52 8.91 16.22
N SER A 117 -9.17 8.77 17.38
CA SER A 117 -8.49 8.49 18.65
C SER A 117 -8.21 7.00 18.87
N ILE A 118 -8.81 6.12 18.06
CA ILE A 118 -8.59 4.68 18.14
C ILE A 118 -7.48 4.34 17.14
N ALA A 119 -6.31 3.99 17.67
CA ALA A 119 -5.24 3.44 16.85
C ALA A 119 -5.73 2.17 16.14
N GLU A 120 -5.40 2.04 14.85
CA GLU A 120 -5.82 0.91 14.01
C GLU A 120 -7.34 0.69 14.01
N GLY A 121 -8.11 1.77 14.19
CA GLY A 121 -9.56 1.72 14.09
C GLY A 121 -10.03 1.40 12.67
N GLY A 122 -11.29 0.92 12.58
CA GLY A 122 -11.87 0.45 11.32
C GLY A 122 -11.91 -1.06 11.25
N SER A 123 -12.87 -1.57 10.48
CA SER A 123 -13.14 -2.98 10.28
C SER A 123 -13.07 -3.41 8.80
N HIS A 124 -12.94 -2.47 7.86
CA HIS A 124 -12.96 -2.84 6.45
C HIS A 124 -12.32 -1.81 5.51
N TRP A 125 -11.62 -2.31 4.50
CA TRP A 125 -11.06 -1.50 3.41
C TRP A 125 -11.88 -1.67 2.13
N SER A 126 -12.15 -0.56 1.45
CA SER A 126 -12.69 -0.54 0.09
C SER A 126 -11.96 0.51 -0.77
N LEU A 127 -12.24 0.56 -2.06
CA LEU A 127 -11.58 1.48 -2.99
C LEU A 127 -12.60 2.41 -3.65
N LEU A 128 -12.31 3.71 -3.65
CA LEU A 128 -13.02 4.68 -4.45
C LEU A 128 -12.13 5.17 -5.59
N LEU A 129 -12.63 5.13 -6.83
CA LEU A 129 -12.00 5.73 -8.01
C LEU A 129 -12.88 6.86 -8.54
N VAL A 130 -12.37 8.08 -8.53
CA VAL A 130 -13.05 9.24 -9.10
C VAL A 130 -12.51 9.49 -10.51
N SER A 131 -13.37 9.41 -11.53
CA SER A 131 -13.13 10.05 -12.83
C SER A 131 -13.53 11.51 -12.73
N VAL A 132 -12.54 12.40 -12.71
CA VAL A 132 -12.77 13.83 -12.55
C VAL A 132 -13.55 14.33 -13.75
N LEU A 133 -13.08 14.11 -14.99
CA LEU A 133 -13.72 14.66 -16.19
C LEU A 133 -15.17 14.21 -16.34
N ASP A 134 -15.43 12.91 -16.19
CA ASP A 134 -16.77 12.34 -16.30
C ASP A 134 -17.67 12.72 -15.11
N GLY A 135 -17.09 13.16 -13.99
CA GLY A 135 -17.82 13.51 -12.78
C GLY A 135 -18.44 12.29 -12.10
N VAL A 136 -17.76 11.15 -12.14
CA VAL A 136 -18.27 9.88 -11.59
C VAL A 136 -17.29 9.32 -10.55
N ALA A 137 -17.82 8.83 -9.45
CA ALA A 137 -17.09 8.16 -8.38
C ALA A 137 -17.54 6.69 -8.31
N PHE A 138 -16.64 5.78 -8.68
CA PHE A 138 -16.85 4.33 -8.68
C PHE A 138 -16.34 3.72 -7.38
N HIS A 139 -17.20 3.01 -6.67
CA HIS A 139 -16.86 2.32 -5.44
C HIS A 139 -16.73 0.82 -5.67
N TYR A 140 -15.60 0.26 -5.26
CA TYR A 140 -15.26 -1.16 -5.33
C TYR A 140 -15.13 -1.71 -3.92
N ASP A 141 -16.00 -2.64 -3.58
CA ASP A 141 -16.09 -3.22 -2.25
C ASP A 141 -16.06 -4.75 -2.36
N SER A 142 -15.07 -5.37 -1.73
CA SER A 142 -14.94 -6.84 -1.67
C SER A 142 -15.85 -7.47 -0.61
N LEU A 143 -16.52 -6.68 0.21
CA LEU A 143 -17.54 -7.09 1.17
C LEU A 143 -18.78 -6.22 0.99
N ASN A 144 -19.34 -6.19 -0.22
CA ASN A 144 -20.47 -5.31 -0.51
C ASN A 144 -21.68 -5.63 0.41
N PRO A 145 -22.37 -4.62 0.98
CA PRO A 145 -22.21 -3.17 0.82
C PRO A 145 -21.46 -2.46 1.98
N ALA A 146 -20.50 -3.12 2.64
CA ALA A 146 -19.94 -2.70 3.93
C ALA A 146 -19.53 -1.21 4.00
N ASN A 147 -18.78 -0.70 3.03
CA ASN A 147 -18.26 0.68 3.04
C ASN A 147 -19.04 1.65 2.14
N ARG A 148 -20.26 1.30 1.71
CA ARG A 148 -21.02 2.12 0.76
C ARG A 148 -21.28 3.54 1.26
N ASN A 149 -21.59 3.72 2.55
CA ASN A 149 -21.90 5.04 3.10
C ASN A 149 -20.66 5.91 3.21
N GLU A 150 -19.56 5.31 3.66
CA GLU A 150 -18.23 5.89 3.82
C GLU A 150 -17.70 6.35 2.46
N ALA A 151 -17.75 5.49 1.45
CA ALA A 151 -17.36 5.81 0.08
C ALA A 151 -18.26 6.89 -0.54
N GLY A 152 -19.56 6.84 -0.29
CA GLY A 152 -20.49 7.89 -0.73
C GLY A 152 -20.20 9.25 -0.09
N LEU A 153 -19.80 9.28 1.19
CA LEU A 153 -19.35 10.49 1.87
C LEU A 153 -18.03 11.01 1.30
N ALA A 154 -17.05 10.13 1.09
CA ALA A 154 -15.77 10.48 0.45
C ALA A 154 -15.99 11.10 -0.94
N ALA A 155 -16.87 10.49 -1.76
CA ALA A 155 -17.23 11.02 -3.06
C ALA A 155 -17.83 12.42 -2.98
N ARG A 156 -18.74 12.70 -2.03
CA ARG A 156 -19.29 14.05 -1.84
C ARG A 156 -18.20 15.07 -1.47
N LYS A 157 -17.29 14.70 -0.56
CA LYS A 157 -16.20 15.58 -0.12
C LYS A 157 -15.18 15.87 -1.22
N ILE A 158 -14.83 14.86 -2.02
CA ILE A 158 -14.00 15.07 -3.22
C ILE A 158 -14.74 15.95 -4.24
N GLY A 159 -16.04 15.75 -4.43
CA GLY A 159 -16.85 16.64 -5.27
C GLY A 159 -16.77 18.11 -4.84
N GLN A 160 -16.87 18.39 -3.53
CA GLN A 160 -16.70 19.73 -2.98
C GLN A 160 -15.31 20.31 -3.27
N LEU A 161 -14.24 19.53 -3.09
CA LEU A 161 -12.86 19.95 -3.38
C LEU A 161 -12.63 20.26 -4.86
N LEU A 162 -13.28 19.49 -5.74
CA LEU A 162 -13.25 19.67 -7.18
C LEU A 162 -14.20 20.76 -7.67
N GLY A 163 -15.06 21.32 -6.80
CA GLY A 163 -16.09 22.28 -7.16
C GLY A 163 -17.16 21.71 -8.10
N ARG A 164 -17.44 20.40 -8.01
CA ARG A 164 -18.41 19.71 -8.88
C ARG A 164 -19.18 18.62 -8.14
N GLN A 165 -20.43 18.39 -8.56
CA GLN A 165 -21.18 17.22 -8.10
C GLN A 165 -20.62 15.97 -8.78
N LEU A 166 -20.41 14.91 -8.00
CA LEU A 166 -20.05 13.58 -8.51
C LEU A 166 -21.27 12.67 -8.46
N GLN A 167 -21.49 11.91 -9.54
CA GLN A 167 -22.37 10.76 -9.54
C GLN A 167 -21.67 9.60 -8.82
N PHE A 168 -22.30 9.07 -7.78
CA PHE A 168 -21.77 7.91 -7.06
C PHE A 168 -22.31 6.62 -7.68
N VAL A 169 -21.41 5.70 -8.02
CA VAL A 169 -21.71 4.38 -8.59
C VAL A 169 -21.09 3.31 -7.70
N ASP A 170 -21.94 2.55 -7.03
CA ASP A 170 -21.53 1.40 -6.24
C ASP A 170 -21.46 0.16 -7.15
N LEU A 171 -20.25 -0.36 -7.39
CA LEU A 171 -20.05 -1.46 -8.35
C LEU A 171 -20.27 -2.81 -7.66
N THR A 172 -21.51 -3.28 -7.74
CA THR A 172 -21.97 -4.55 -7.17
C THR A 172 -21.40 -5.79 -7.86
N ASP A 173 -20.78 -5.63 -9.03
CA ASP A 173 -20.10 -6.69 -9.77
C ASP A 173 -18.60 -6.80 -9.44
N SER A 174 -18.14 -6.11 -8.41
CA SER A 174 -16.75 -6.21 -7.92
C SER A 174 -16.45 -7.59 -7.33
N PRO A 175 -15.23 -8.12 -7.49
CA PRO A 175 -14.82 -9.38 -6.88
C PRO A 175 -15.02 -9.36 -5.35
N GLN A 176 -15.71 -10.37 -4.82
CA GLN A 176 -15.98 -10.49 -3.39
C GLN A 176 -14.93 -11.37 -2.70
N GLN A 177 -14.56 -11.01 -1.47
CA GLN A 177 -13.66 -11.80 -0.63
C GLN A 177 -14.44 -12.89 0.11
N GLU A 178 -13.76 -13.99 0.43
CA GLU A 178 -14.35 -15.10 1.20
C GLU A 178 -13.96 -15.08 2.69
N ASN A 179 -12.87 -14.40 3.03
CA ASN A 179 -12.35 -14.31 4.41
C ASN A 179 -12.54 -12.90 5.00
N SER A 180 -12.09 -12.68 6.24
CA SER A 180 -12.29 -11.42 6.98
C SER A 180 -11.14 -10.42 6.87
N SER A 181 -10.00 -10.75 6.26
CA SER A 181 -8.77 -9.93 6.36
C SER A 181 -8.15 -9.49 5.03
N ASP A 182 -8.63 -10.00 3.89
CA ASP A 182 -8.04 -9.69 2.59
C ASP A 182 -8.55 -8.41 1.94
N CYS A 183 -9.49 -7.67 2.54
CA CYS A 183 -10.06 -6.44 1.97
C CYS A 183 -9.00 -5.44 1.48
N GLY A 184 -7.94 -5.20 2.27
CA GLY A 184 -6.83 -4.33 1.85
C GLY A 184 -6.03 -4.87 0.65
N VAL A 185 -5.92 -6.19 0.51
CA VAL A 185 -5.28 -6.84 -0.65
C VAL A 185 -6.15 -6.65 -1.89
N PHE A 186 -7.47 -6.77 -1.76
CA PHE A 186 -8.42 -6.47 -2.84
C PHE A 186 -8.32 -5.01 -3.28
N VAL A 187 -8.24 -4.06 -2.35
CA VAL A 187 -8.01 -2.63 -2.67
C VAL A 187 -6.76 -2.46 -3.53
N CYS A 188 -5.63 -3.02 -3.11
CA CYS A 188 -4.36 -2.87 -3.82
C CYS A 188 -4.35 -3.52 -5.22
N ILE A 189 -4.92 -4.74 -5.35
CA ILE A 189 -4.98 -5.46 -6.62
C ILE A 189 -5.93 -4.76 -7.60
N GLN A 190 -7.11 -4.34 -7.13
CA GLN A 190 -8.07 -3.61 -7.95
C GLN A 190 -7.50 -2.27 -8.40
N MET A 191 -6.87 -1.52 -7.49
CA MET A 191 -6.19 -0.27 -7.81
C MET A 191 -5.16 -0.46 -8.93
N ARG A 192 -4.27 -1.45 -8.81
CA ARG A 192 -3.28 -1.75 -9.86
C ARG A 192 -3.96 -2.15 -11.18
N HIS A 193 -5.01 -2.96 -11.14
CA HIS A 193 -5.71 -3.39 -12.36
C HIS A 193 -6.35 -2.20 -13.08
N LEU A 194 -7.12 -1.39 -12.35
CA LEU A 194 -7.77 -0.20 -12.88
C LEU A 194 -6.72 0.77 -13.42
N LEU A 195 -5.67 1.05 -12.67
CA LEU A 195 -4.59 1.94 -13.07
C LEU A 195 -3.91 1.45 -14.35
N LEU A 196 -3.32 0.27 -14.33
CA LEU A 196 -2.43 -0.20 -15.40
C LEU A 196 -3.20 -0.70 -16.61
N ARG A 197 -4.31 -1.44 -16.41
CA ARG A 197 -5.03 -2.10 -17.52
C ARG A 197 -6.18 -1.29 -18.07
N LYS A 198 -6.81 -0.44 -17.26
CA LYS A 198 -7.97 0.36 -17.70
C LYS A 198 -7.56 1.78 -18.05
N LEU A 199 -6.83 2.47 -17.18
CA LEU A 199 -6.55 3.90 -17.37
C LEU A 199 -5.33 4.17 -18.24
N LEU A 200 -4.18 3.54 -17.95
CA LEU A 200 -2.93 3.84 -18.66
C LEU A 200 -2.80 3.16 -20.03
N MET A 201 -3.47 2.02 -20.23
CA MET A 201 -3.46 1.30 -21.51
C MET A 201 -4.56 1.72 -22.48
N ALA A 202 -5.56 2.50 -22.03
CA ALA A 202 -6.65 2.89 -22.90
C ALA A 202 -6.24 3.96 -23.90
N HIS A 203 -6.75 3.83 -25.12
CA HIS A 203 -6.59 4.86 -26.13
C HIS A 203 -7.60 6.00 -25.88
N ALA A 204 -7.21 7.23 -26.18
CA ALA A 204 -7.98 8.45 -25.87
C ALA A 204 -9.41 8.53 -26.47
N LYS A 205 -9.81 7.58 -27.30
CA LYS A 205 -11.14 7.51 -27.93
C LYS A 205 -11.98 6.32 -27.47
N GLU A 206 -11.46 5.46 -26.60
CA GLU A 206 -12.15 4.26 -26.16
C GLU A 206 -13.01 4.55 -24.93
N GLN A 207 -14.26 4.07 -24.95
CA GLN A 207 -15.08 4.00 -23.76
C GLN A 207 -14.59 2.82 -22.90
N ILE A 208 -14.12 3.13 -21.70
CA ILE A 208 -13.55 2.14 -20.80
C ILE A 208 -14.62 1.75 -19.79
N SER A 209 -15.03 0.49 -19.79
CA SER A 209 -15.88 -0.03 -18.73
C SER A 209 -15.08 -0.14 -17.42
N MET A 210 -15.61 0.50 -16.37
CA MET A 210 -15.06 0.47 -15.01
C MET A 210 -15.55 -0.74 -14.20
N SER A 211 -16.38 -1.60 -14.78
CA SER A 211 -16.80 -2.88 -14.20
C SER A 211 -15.61 -3.81 -13.96
N MET A 212 -15.69 -4.52 -12.83
CA MET A 212 -14.80 -5.63 -12.48
C MET A 212 -15.53 -6.98 -12.52
N GLY A 213 -16.73 -7.02 -13.11
CA GLY A 213 -17.50 -8.23 -13.32
C GLY A 213 -16.72 -9.30 -14.09
N GLY A 214 -16.79 -10.53 -13.60
CA GLY A 214 -16.07 -11.67 -14.18
C GLY A 214 -14.55 -11.63 -13.97
N LYS A 215 -14.02 -10.69 -13.19
CA LYS A 215 -12.64 -10.74 -12.69
C LYS A 215 -12.60 -11.53 -11.39
N SER A 216 -11.49 -12.22 -11.16
CA SER A 216 -11.17 -12.85 -9.88
C SER A 216 -9.94 -12.20 -9.28
N VAL A 217 -9.90 -12.18 -7.96
CA VAL A 217 -8.75 -11.68 -7.19
C VAL A 217 -8.20 -12.86 -6.39
N ASP A 218 -6.95 -13.23 -6.66
CA ASP A 218 -6.21 -14.18 -5.83
C ASP A 218 -5.41 -13.39 -4.78
N ALA A 219 -6.01 -13.21 -3.60
CA ALA A 219 -5.41 -12.46 -2.52
C ALA A 219 -4.14 -13.12 -1.96
N ALA A 220 -4.08 -14.45 -1.94
CA ALA A 220 -2.90 -15.18 -1.49
C ALA A 220 -1.70 -14.94 -2.42
N GLN A 221 -1.93 -14.96 -3.73
CA GLN A 221 -0.92 -14.59 -4.72
C GLN A 221 -0.56 -13.10 -4.61
N GLY A 222 -1.53 -12.22 -4.36
CA GLY A 222 -1.31 -10.80 -4.11
C GLY A 222 -0.37 -10.54 -2.95
N ARG A 223 -0.60 -11.16 -1.79
CA ARG A 223 0.28 -11.06 -0.61
C ARG A 223 1.69 -11.54 -0.91
N LYS A 224 1.83 -12.70 -1.58
CA LYS A 224 3.13 -13.24 -2.00
C LYS A 224 3.86 -12.29 -2.94
N GLU A 225 3.14 -11.64 -3.84
CA GLU A 225 3.71 -10.66 -4.76
C GLU A 225 4.20 -9.40 -4.04
N MET A 226 3.37 -8.81 -3.17
CA MET A 226 3.75 -7.64 -2.36
C MET A 226 5.00 -7.93 -1.51
N LEU A 227 5.03 -9.06 -0.81
CA LEU A 227 6.19 -9.49 -0.02
C LEU A 227 7.45 -9.65 -0.88
N ARG A 228 7.31 -10.24 -2.08
CA ARG A 228 8.43 -10.41 -3.01
C ARG A 228 8.98 -9.06 -3.46
N ILE A 229 8.12 -8.10 -3.77
CA ILE A 229 8.51 -6.75 -4.20
C ILE A 229 9.25 -6.03 -3.06
N ILE A 230 8.69 -6.02 -1.85
CA ILE A 230 9.31 -5.41 -0.66
C ILE A 230 10.69 -6.02 -0.40
N GLU A 231 10.80 -7.35 -0.44
CA GLU A 231 12.06 -8.03 -0.19
C GLU A 231 13.10 -7.78 -1.29
N GLY A 232 12.64 -7.60 -2.54
CA GLY A 232 13.49 -7.18 -3.65
C GLY A 232 14.14 -5.82 -3.39
N PHE A 233 13.33 -4.81 -3.04
CA PHE A 233 13.82 -3.48 -2.71
C PHE A 233 14.66 -3.44 -1.44
N ARG A 234 14.32 -4.25 -0.43
CA ARG A 234 15.14 -4.36 0.78
C ARG A 234 16.54 -4.86 0.46
N LYS A 235 16.66 -5.97 -0.28
CA LYS A 235 17.96 -6.51 -0.72
C LYS A 235 18.73 -5.52 -1.59
N GLU A 236 18.04 -4.80 -2.46
CA GLU A 236 18.67 -3.75 -3.25
C GLU A 236 19.22 -2.61 -2.36
N GLY A 237 18.45 -2.12 -1.39
CA GLY A 237 18.90 -1.11 -0.43
C GLY A 237 20.10 -1.58 0.41
N GLU A 238 20.11 -2.85 0.83
CA GLU A 238 21.25 -3.47 1.52
C GLU A 238 22.51 -3.52 0.63
N ARG A 239 22.34 -3.85 -0.66
CA ARG A 239 23.43 -3.88 -1.64
C ARG A 239 24.00 -2.48 -1.89
N ARG A 240 23.14 -1.47 -2.09
CA ARG A 240 23.54 -0.06 -2.31
C ARG A 240 24.37 0.47 -1.13
N ARG A 241 23.96 0.15 0.10
CA ARG A 241 24.71 0.47 1.33
C ARG A 241 26.08 -0.21 1.39
N SER A 242 26.13 -1.48 1.01
CA SER A 242 27.39 -2.24 1.05
C SER A 242 28.39 -1.73 0.01
N SER A 243 27.91 -1.26 -1.15
CA SER A 243 28.77 -0.65 -2.19
C SER A 243 29.28 0.76 -1.85
N SER A 244 28.53 1.54 -1.06
CA SER A 244 28.98 2.88 -0.64
C SER A 244 30.03 2.83 0.48
N ALA A 245 30.13 1.71 1.20
CA ALA A 245 31.21 1.43 2.14
C ALA A 245 32.47 0.93 1.41
N SER A 246 33.19 1.81 0.70
CA SER A 246 34.48 1.47 0.08
C SER A 246 35.62 1.31 1.13
N PRO A 247 36.61 0.42 0.88
CA PRO A 247 37.65 0.04 1.83
C PRO A 247 38.81 1.04 1.78
N SER A 248 38.64 2.22 2.37
CA SER A 248 39.75 3.17 2.49
C SER A 248 39.83 3.80 3.87
N GLN A 249 39.80 2.98 4.93
CA GLN A 249 40.42 3.36 6.21
C GLN A 249 41.03 2.12 6.86
N ASN A 250 42.35 2.01 6.75
CA ASN A 250 43.20 1.32 7.71
C ASN A 250 42.95 1.96 9.08
N HIS A 251 42.08 1.42 9.92
CA HIS A 251 42.18 1.60 11.36
C HIS A 251 41.69 0.38 12.14
N LYS A 252 42.60 -0.07 12.98
CA LYS A 252 42.51 -1.13 13.99
C LYS A 252 41.25 -0.98 14.86
N HIS A 253 40.67 -2.13 15.23
CA HIS A 253 39.76 -2.31 16.35
C HIS A 253 38.71 -1.21 16.59
N SER A 254 37.58 -1.27 15.88
CA SER A 254 36.30 -0.97 16.53
C SER A 254 35.22 -1.88 15.93
N SER A 255 34.51 -2.59 16.80
CA SER A 255 33.27 -3.28 16.48
C SER A 255 32.24 -2.22 16.07
N GLN A 256 32.18 -1.88 14.78
CA GLN A 256 31.15 -1.00 14.25
C GLN A 256 29.80 -1.68 14.47
N LYS A 257 29.01 -1.12 15.39
CA LYS A 257 27.61 -1.51 15.58
C LYS A 257 26.91 -1.41 14.22
N PRO A 258 26.07 -2.38 13.83
CA PRO A 258 25.33 -2.27 12.59
C PRO A 258 24.52 -0.97 12.58
N SER A 259 24.61 -0.24 11.47
CA SER A 259 23.87 1.00 11.23
C SER A 259 22.39 0.83 11.59
N ARG A 260 21.89 1.67 12.50
CA ARG A 260 20.51 1.67 13.01
C ARG A 260 19.44 2.03 11.96
N SER A 261 19.82 2.50 10.77
CA SER A 261 18.87 2.87 9.72
C SER A 261 18.46 1.66 8.86
N PRO A 262 17.17 1.54 8.46
CA PRO A 262 16.72 0.47 7.58
C PRO A 262 17.33 0.59 6.17
N PRO A 263 17.38 -0.52 5.39
CA PRO A 263 17.68 -0.47 3.96
C PRO A 263 16.81 0.58 3.26
N ARG A 264 17.38 1.29 2.29
CA ARG A 264 16.74 2.46 1.67
C ARG A 264 16.78 2.43 0.15
N ILE A 265 15.67 2.80 -0.46
CA ILE A 265 15.52 3.17 -1.87
C ILE A 265 15.10 4.65 -1.92
N GLU A 266 15.77 5.41 -2.79
CA GLU A 266 15.60 6.85 -3.05
C GLU A 266 15.50 7.09 -4.55
#